data_AF-A0A3T0CZG1-F1
#
_entry.id   AF-A0A3T0CZG1-F1
#
_cell.length_a   1.000
_cell.length_b   1.000
_cell.length_c   1.000
_cell.angle_alpha   90.00
_cell.angle_beta   90.00
_cell.angle_gamma   90.00
#
_symmetry.space_group_name_H-M   'P 1'
#
loop_
_entity.id
_entity.type
_entity.pdbx_description
1 polymer ?
#
loop_
_entity_poly.entity_id
_entity_poly.type
_entity_poly.pdbx_seq_one_letter_code
_entity_poly.pdbx_strand_id
1 'polypeptide(L)' 'MVKRRSPEATSTDADRIEAFANQADGGEAMKADPNAPRDYKKINVPFNEYEYEILEEASERTGRSKSNFLRWAMIKAAKE' A
#
# COMPACT_ATOMS: atom_id res chain seq x y z
N MET A 1 32.24 31.95 27.20
CA MET A 1 30.84 32.47 27.21
C MET A 1 30.21 32.10 25.87
N VAL A 2 29.31 31.12 25.83
CA VAL A 2 28.72 30.62 24.55
C VAL A 2 27.62 31.57 24.09
N LYS A 3 27.76 32.10 22.87
CA LYS A 3 26.81 33.04 22.26
C LYS A 3 25.53 32.28 21.92
N ARG A 4 24.50 32.40 22.77
CA ARG A 4 23.19 31.79 22.51
C ARG A 4 22.55 32.51 21.32
N ARG A 5 22.10 31.76 20.32
CA ARG A 5 21.21 32.29 19.28
C ARG A 5 19.82 32.42 19.91
N SER A 6 19.26 33.63 19.94
CA SER A 6 17.83 33.83 20.23
C SER A 6 17.06 33.37 19.00
N PRO A 7 16.13 32.41 19.11
CA PRO A 7 15.22 32.12 18.01
C PRO A 7 14.31 33.34 17.83
N GLU A 8 14.28 33.90 16.63
CA GLU A 8 13.24 34.86 16.27
C GLU A 8 11.90 34.14 16.31
N ALA A 9 10.97 34.70 17.08
CA ALA A 9 9.62 34.17 17.19
C ALA A 9 8.98 34.16 15.80
N THR A 10 8.96 32.98 15.17
CA THR A 10 8.19 32.75 13.97
C THR A 10 6.73 32.98 14.37
N SER A 11 6.08 33.99 13.79
CA SER A 11 4.67 34.23 14.01
C SER A 11 3.93 32.92 13.76
N THR A 12 3.28 32.41 14.80
CA THR A 12 2.40 31.25 14.73
C THR A 12 1.14 31.68 13.99
N ASP A 13 1.23 31.76 12.66
CA ASP A 13 0.07 31.91 11.81
C ASP A 13 -0.83 30.69 12.08
N ALA A 14 -2.00 30.94 12.67
CA ALA A 14 -2.95 29.88 13.05
C ALA A 14 -3.23 28.95 11.86
N ASP A 15 -3.32 29.52 10.65
CA ASP A 15 -3.50 28.79 9.39
C ASP A 15 -2.39 27.76 9.11
N ARG A 16 -1.13 28.03 9.52
CA ARG A 16 -0.02 27.07 9.36
C ARG A 16 -0.10 25.94 10.38
N ILE A 17 -0.56 26.24 11.59
CA ILE A 17 -0.75 25.23 12.64
C ILE A 17 -1.93 24.33 12.28
N GLU A 18 -3.02 24.90 11.76
CA GLU A 18 -4.17 24.16 11.27
C GLU A 18 -3.83 23.32 10.03
N ALA A 19 -3.08 23.87 9.07
CA ALA A 19 -2.59 23.10 7.93
C ALA A 19 -1.67 21.93 8.35
N PHE A 20 -0.84 22.14 9.38
CA PHE A 20 0.01 21.09 9.94
C PHE A 20 -0.78 20.01 10.68
N ALA A 21 -1.78 20.41 11.49
CA ALA A 21 -2.67 19.48 12.19
C ALA A 21 -3.50 18.64 11.20
N ASN A 22 -4.07 19.27 10.17
CA ASN A 22 -4.85 18.59 9.13
C ASN A 22 -4.02 17.62 8.29
N GLN A 23 -2.71 17.83 8.16
CA GLN A 23 -1.81 16.89 7.47
C GLN A 23 -1.60 15.59 8.28
N ALA A 24 -1.69 15.66 9.61
CA ALA A 24 -1.54 14.49 10.50
C ALA A 24 -2.83 13.66 10.60
N ASP A 25 -4.00 14.30 10.50
CA ASP A 25 -5.31 13.64 10.65
C ASP A 25 -5.81 12.92 9.38
N GLY A 26 -5.09 13.05 8.25
CA GLY A 26 -5.42 12.28 7.04
C GLY A 26 -5.07 13.00 5.75
N GLY A 27 -3.79 13.37 5.58
CA GLY A 27 -3.28 13.83 4.29
C GLY A 27 -3.74 12.90 3.15
N GLU A 28 -4.14 13.49 2.03
CA GLU A 28 -4.70 12.79 0.86
C GLU A 28 -3.99 11.46 0.62
N ALA A 29 -4.74 10.36 0.65
CA ALA A 29 -4.19 9.04 0.38
C ALA A 29 -3.54 9.07 -1.00
N MET A 30 -2.20 9.10 -1.02
CA MET A 30 -1.43 9.06 -2.26
C MET A 30 -1.92 7.86 -3.06
N LYS A 31 -2.34 8.12 -4.30
CA LYS A 31 -2.80 7.05 -5.21
C LYS A 31 -1.68 6.02 -5.32
N ALA A 32 -1.98 4.77 -4.97
CA ALA A 32 -1.03 3.69 -5.05
C ALA A 32 -0.59 3.48 -6.51
N ASP A 33 0.72 3.35 -6.73
CA ASP A 33 1.28 3.06 -8.05
C ASP A 33 1.04 1.58 -8.41
N PRO A 34 0.33 1.28 -9.53
CA PRO A 34 0.11 -0.10 -9.99
C PRO A 34 1.40 -0.88 -10.31
N ASN A 35 2.51 -0.19 -10.59
CA ASN A 35 3.80 -0.80 -10.92
C ASN A 35 4.77 -0.88 -9.73
N ALA A 36 4.31 -0.52 -8.53
CA ALA A 36 5.13 -0.59 -7.33
C ALA A 36 5.66 -2.01 -7.03
N PRO A 37 6.78 -2.14 -6.31
CA PRO A 37 7.27 -3.42 -5.82
C PRO A 37 6.22 -4.20 -5.01
N ARG A 38 6.32 -5.53 -5.05
CA ARG A 38 5.33 -6.47 -4.46
C ARG A 38 5.70 -6.88 -3.03
N ASP A 39 6.15 -5.92 -2.22
CA ASP A 39 6.67 -6.12 -0.87
C ASP A 39 5.85 -5.42 0.24
N TYR A 40 4.73 -4.78 -0.12
CA TYR A 40 3.88 -4.05 0.84
C TYR A 40 3.33 -4.93 1.99
N LYS A 41 2.53 -5.96 1.68
CA LYS A 41 1.96 -6.90 2.66
C LYS A 41 1.84 -8.30 2.06
N LYS A 42 1.91 -9.32 2.91
CA LYS A 42 1.75 -10.74 2.53
C LYS A 42 0.56 -11.34 3.29
N ILE A 43 -0.15 -12.24 2.63
CA ILE A 43 -1.20 -13.07 3.23
C ILE A 43 -0.78 -14.53 3.18
N ASN A 44 -1.18 -15.30 4.19
CA ASN A 44 -1.07 -16.75 4.17
C ASN A 44 -2.47 -17.33 3.98
N VAL A 45 -2.65 -18.14 2.93
CA VAL A 45 -3.93 -18.75 2.58
C VAL A 45 -3.73 -20.27 2.57
N PRO A 46 -4.22 -20.99 3.59
CA PRO A 46 -4.21 -22.44 3.56
C PRO A 46 -5.23 -22.94 2.53
N PHE A 47 -4.87 -23.99 1.79
CA PHE A 47 -5.73 -24.64 0.81
C PHE A 47 -5.97 -26.09 1.23
N ASN A 48 -7.17 -26.61 0.93
CA ASN A 48 -7.38 -28.05 0.89
C ASN A 48 -6.85 -28.63 -0.45
N GLU A 49 -6.84 -29.96 -0.56
CA GLU A 49 -6.32 -30.67 -1.75
C GLU A 49 -7.06 -30.26 -3.02
N TYR A 50 -8.39 -30.28 -2.99
CA TYR A 50 -9.24 -29.91 -4.12
C TYR A 50 -8.99 -28.47 -4.61
N GLU A 51 -8.89 -27.51 -3.70
CA GLU A 51 -8.60 -26.10 -4.03
C GLU A 51 -7.21 -25.95 -4.64
N TYR A 52 -6.24 -26.72 -4.15
CA TYR A 52 -4.86 -26.66 -4.64
C TYR A 52 -4.72 -27.28 -6.03
N GLU A 53 -5.42 -28.38 -6.32
CA GLU A 53 -5.49 -28.98 -7.65
C GLU A 53 -6.06 -28.00 -8.68
N ILE A 54 -7.17 -27.33 -8.35
CA ILE A 54 -7.75 -26.29 -9.21
C ILE A 54 -6.74 -25.16 -9.47
N LEU A 55 -6.03 -24.73 -8.43
CA LEU A 55 -5.01 -23.69 -8.56
C LEU A 55 -3.87 -24.15 -9.50
N GLU A 56 -3.46 -25.40 -9.42
CA GLU A 56 -2.43 -25.98 -10.28
C GLU A 56 -2.87 -26.03 -11.74
N GLU A 57 -4.02 -26.63 -12.03
CA GLU A 57 -4.57 -26.71 -13.38
C GLU A 57 -4.78 -25.33 -14.00
N ALA A 58 -5.33 -24.39 -13.23
CA ALA A 58 -5.59 -23.03 -13.72
C ALA A 58 -4.28 -22.26 -13.98
N SER A 59 -3.24 -22.51 -13.19
CA SER A 59 -1.90 -21.94 -13.38
C SER A 59 -1.27 -22.44 -14.67
N GLU A 60 -1.34 -23.75 -14.92
CA GLU A 60 -0.82 -24.37 -16.14
C GLU A 60 -1.57 -23.90 -17.39
N ARG A 61 -2.91 -23.94 -17.37
CA ARG A 61 -3.75 -23.48 -18.49
C ARG A 61 -3.46 -22.03 -18.87
N THR A 62 -3.13 -21.19 -17.89
CA THR A 62 -2.87 -19.76 -18.13
C THR A 62 -1.40 -19.42 -18.33
N GLY A 63 -0.48 -20.40 -18.22
CA GLY A 63 0.97 -20.20 -18.32
C GLY A 63 1.54 -19.28 -17.23
N ARG A 64 0.90 -19.23 -16.05
CA ARG A 64 1.27 -18.34 -14.94
C ARG A 64 1.72 -19.17 -13.75
N SER A 65 2.65 -18.66 -12.94
CA SER A 65 2.93 -19.27 -11.63
C SER A 65 1.72 -19.12 -10.71
N LYS A 66 1.55 -20.04 -9.76
CA LYS A 66 0.40 -20.08 -8.83
C LYS A 66 0.16 -18.72 -8.14
N SER A 67 1.23 -18.09 -7.63
CA SER A 67 1.13 -16.77 -7.00
C SER A 67 0.83 -15.63 -7.98
N ASN A 68 1.20 -15.74 -9.25
CA ASN A 68 0.85 -14.75 -10.27
C ASN A 68 -0.60 -14.94 -10.76
N PHE A 69 -1.05 -16.20 -10.86
CA PHE A 69 -2.44 -16.54 -11.16
C PHE A 69 -3.39 -15.95 -10.11
N LEU A 70 -3.14 -16.17 -8.81
CA LEU A 70 -3.96 -15.59 -7.74
C LEU A 70 -4.06 -14.06 -7.83
N ARG A 71 -2.94 -13.39 -8.11
CA ARG A 71 -2.91 -11.92 -8.30
C ARG A 71 -3.73 -11.48 -9.49
N TRP A 72 -3.57 -12.16 -10.62
CA TRP A 72 -4.33 -11.89 -11.84
C TRP A 72 -5.83 -12.13 -11.61
N ALA A 73 -6.20 -13.23 -10.98
CA ALA A 73 -7.59 -13.60 -10.69
C ALA A 73 -8.25 -12.56 -9.77
N MET A 74 -7.56 -12.12 -8.71
CA MET A 74 -8.03 -11.05 -7.83
C MET A 74 -8.30 -9.74 -8.58
N ILE A 75 -7.35 -9.28 -9.41
CA ILE A 75 -7.52 -8.03 -10.19
C ILE A 75 -8.64 -8.19 -11.22
N LYS A 76 -8.78 -9.37 -11.83
CA LYS A 76 -9.84 -9.66 -12.79
C LYS A 76 -11.21 -9.65 -12.11
N ALA A 77 -11.36 -10.38 -11.01
CA ALA A 77 -12.60 -10.44 -10.24
C ALA A 77 -13.01 -9.08 -9.67
N ALA A 78 -12.05 -8.20 -9.33
CA ALA A 78 -12.35 -6.83 -8.87
C ALA A 78 -12.83 -5.88 -9.98
N LYS A 79 -12.72 -6.27 -11.26
CA LYS A 79 -13.16 -5.48 -12.42
C LYS A 79 -14.50 -5.94 -13.00
N GLU A 80 -14.96 -7.13 -12.61
CA GLU A 80 -16.30 -7.64 -12.91
C GLU A 80 -17.32 -7.00 -11.96
#